data_AF-A0A379E7P6-F1
#
_entry.id   AF-A0A379E7P6-F1
#
_cell.length_a   1.000
_cell.length_b   1.000
_cell.length_c   1.000
_cell.angle_alpha   90.00
_cell.angle_beta   90.00
_cell.angle_gamma   90.00
#
_symmetry.space_group_name_H-M   'P 1'
#
loop_
_entity.id
_entity.type
_entity.pdbx_description
1 polymer ?
#
loop_
_entity_poly.entity_id
_entity_poly.type
_entity_poly.pdbx_seq_one_letter_code
_entity_poly.pdbx_strand_id
1 'polypeptide(L)'
;MFSIFFLLLKFLLKNPILKRNYQQSICLPSDPLFIGSLAPSVSFILLQSFLSSDVGKTLCSYRWSMGKRLHRKENELTGESVQFGYDSWDNLFRADYRGGSEVESIYKAPDALGNLFRTEERKDRKYGKGGRLLEDRKFAYRYDGEGNLVLKSRLRPDDGDEAPQWQEGDWACEWQGNGMLKSVKRPDGEVVSFEYDPLGRRISKRYKGTTTRWIWDGNVPLHEWTDEEKREGAGDENLITWLFEEGSFVPTAKIVGNKAYSIITDYLGTPTHAFDSKGDKIWERELDIYGKTREGDSSFIPFLYQGQYFDAETGLCYNRFRYYSPDTGSYISQDPIGLAGNNPNIYAYVSDTNNRIDLFALDELYALVARKDGWYPVFEYGKKNLVGEMFLKEGDLWKIGTSKDASKRYTQKYLKEIGVKMEVLYSGISRKATLLLERLKLKGYEAWKGFLPPGNKCHH
;
A
#
# COMPACT_ATOMS: atom_id res chain seq x y z
N MET A 1 -18.37 -26.85 1.22
CA MET A 1 -16.96 -27.30 1.17
C MET A 1 -16.59 -27.90 -0.18
N PHE A 2 -16.88 -29.18 -0.50
CA PHE A 2 -16.46 -29.85 -1.76
C PHE A 2 -16.69 -29.06 -3.07
N SER A 3 -17.82 -28.34 -3.20
CA SER A 3 -18.12 -27.55 -4.41
C SER A 3 -17.08 -26.44 -4.68
N ILE A 4 -16.59 -25.77 -3.64
CA ILE A 4 -15.63 -24.64 -3.76
C ILE A 4 -14.28 -25.14 -4.27
N PHE A 5 -13.80 -26.29 -3.76
CA PHE A 5 -12.56 -26.90 -4.24
C PHE A 5 -12.66 -27.32 -5.72
N PHE A 6 -13.83 -27.83 -6.14
CA PHE A 6 -14.10 -28.13 -7.55
C PHE A 6 -14.22 -26.88 -8.43
N LEU A 7 -14.72 -25.76 -7.90
CA LEU A 7 -14.71 -24.46 -8.58
C LEU A 7 -13.29 -23.94 -8.76
N LEU A 8 -12.47 -23.95 -7.71
CA LEU A 8 -11.07 -23.53 -7.74
C LEU A 8 -10.25 -24.37 -8.73
N LEU A 9 -10.44 -25.70 -8.71
CA LEU A 9 -9.75 -26.61 -9.63
C LEU A 9 -10.23 -26.43 -11.08
N LYS A 10 -11.53 -26.23 -11.33
CA LYS A 10 -12.06 -25.92 -12.67
C LYS A 10 -11.57 -24.55 -13.18
N PHE A 11 -11.41 -23.57 -12.29
CA PHE A 11 -10.88 -22.23 -12.60
C PHE A 11 -9.40 -22.32 -13.03
N LEU A 12 -8.56 -23.01 -12.25
CA LEU A 12 -7.15 -23.28 -12.59
C LEU A 12 -6.98 -24.16 -13.84
N LEU A 13 -7.95 -25.00 -14.19
CA LEU A 13 -7.93 -25.81 -15.41
C LEU A 13 -8.46 -25.08 -16.65
N LYS A 14 -9.34 -24.07 -16.50
CA LYS A 14 -9.93 -23.31 -17.61
C LYS A 14 -9.21 -21.99 -17.95
N ASN A 15 -8.47 -21.38 -17.02
CA ASN A 15 -7.75 -20.13 -17.27
C ASN A 15 -6.27 -20.39 -17.61
N PRO A 16 -5.86 -20.45 -18.90
CA PRO A 16 -4.46 -20.66 -19.28
C PRO A 16 -3.53 -19.52 -18.85
N ILE A 17 -4.08 -18.32 -18.60
CA ILE A 17 -3.38 -17.15 -18.06
C ILE A 17 -2.73 -17.48 -16.71
N LEU A 18 -3.50 -18.04 -15.77
CA LEU A 18 -3.01 -18.39 -14.43
C LEU A 18 -1.95 -19.50 -14.44
N LYS A 19 -1.96 -20.37 -15.47
CA LYS A 19 -0.92 -21.40 -15.67
C LYS A 19 0.40 -20.87 -16.25
N ARG A 20 0.50 -19.58 -16.62
CA ARG A 20 1.69 -19.01 -17.28
C ARG A 20 2.34 -17.81 -16.57
N ASN A 21 1.81 -17.36 -15.43
CA ASN A 21 2.39 -16.25 -14.64
C ASN A 21 3.69 -16.59 -13.88
N TYR A 22 4.47 -17.59 -14.31
CA TYR A 22 5.77 -17.95 -13.73
C TYR A 22 6.84 -18.32 -14.77
N GLN A 23 7.40 -17.30 -15.43
CA GLN A 23 8.80 -17.29 -15.85
C GLN A 23 9.38 -15.88 -15.71
N GLN A 24 10.22 -15.67 -14.69
CA GLN A 24 11.14 -14.51 -14.64
C GLN A 24 12.38 -14.85 -15.47
N SER A 25 12.39 -14.45 -16.74
CA SER A 25 13.49 -14.73 -17.66
C SER A 25 14.57 -13.65 -17.61
N ILE A 26 15.64 -13.89 -16.84
CA ILE A 26 16.86 -13.08 -16.93
C ILE A 26 17.66 -13.53 -18.16
N CYS A 27 17.44 -12.86 -19.29
CA CYS A 27 18.25 -13.04 -20.50
C CYS A 27 19.55 -12.23 -20.39
N LEU A 28 20.61 -12.83 -19.85
CA LEU A 28 21.97 -12.32 -20.07
C LEU A 28 22.41 -12.64 -21.51
N PRO A 29 22.97 -11.69 -22.27
CA PRO A 29 23.57 -11.99 -23.57
C PRO A 29 24.84 -12.81 -23.39
N SER A 30 25.00 -13.84 -24.21
CA SER A 30 26.19 -14.70 -24.22
C SER A 30 27.33 -14.10 -25.07
N ASP A 31 28.54 -14.27 -24.54
CA ASP A 31 29.86 -14.08 -25.15
C ASP A 31 30.39 -12.66 -25.41
N PRO A 32 31.74 -12.48 -25.37
CA PRO A 32 32.36 -11.16 -25.25
C PRO A 32 33.14 -10.72 -26.50
N LEU A 33 33.10 -9.43 -26.82
CA LEU A 33 34.21 -8.60 -27.36
C LEU A 33 33.70 -7.23 -27.82
N PHE A 34 34.00 -6.16 -27.09
CA PHE A 34 34.76 -4.98 -27.55
C PHE A 34 34.78 -3.87 -26.47
N ILE A 35 35.82 -3.05 -26.47
CA ILE A 35 35.99 -1.92 -25.56
C ILE A 35 35.49 -0.64 -26.25
N GLY A 36 34.53 0.05 -25.64
CA GLY A 36 34.00 1.33 -26.12
C GLY A 36 33.17 2.03 -25.05
N SER A 37 33.30 3.34 -24.93
CA SER A 37 32.67 4.13 -23.87
C SER A 37 31.25 4.59 -24.24
N LEU A 38 30.27 4.21 -23.42
CA LEU A 38 29.13 5.03 -22.96
C LEU A 38 28.31 4.21 -21.95
N ALA A 39 27.87 4.82 -20.85
CA ALA A 39 27.19 4.09 -19.79
C ALA A 39 25.73 3.76 -20.16
N PRO A 40 25.29 2.48 -20.12
CA PRO A 40 23.92 2.12 -20.46
C PRO A 40 22.95 2.45 -19.31
N SER A 41 21.77 2.98 -19.66
CA SER A 41 20.61 2.99 -18.77
C SER A 41 20.00 1.60 -18.66
N VAL A 42 19.58 1.20 -17.46
CA VAL A 42 19.00 -0.13 -17.22
C VAL A 42 17.48 -0.08 -17.31
N SER A 43 16.94 -0.50 -18.46
CA SER A 43 15.51 -0.69 -18.66
C SER A 43 15.05 -2.04 -18.11
N PHE A 44 14.19 -2.04 -17.09
CA PHE A 44 13.52 -3.25 -16.60
C PHE A 44 12.17 -3.42 -17.31
N ILE A 45 12.05 -4.48 -18.11
CA ILE A 45 10.81 -4.84 -18.81
C ILE A 45 10.06 -5.88 -17.96
N LEU A 46 8.88 -5.53 -17.46
CA LEU A 46 8.05 -6.42 -16.67
C LEU A 46 7.07 -7.16 -17.60
N LEU A 47 7.44 -8.35 -18.03
CA LEU A 47 6.65 -9.19 -18.95
C LEU A 47 5.53 -9.93 -18.22
N GLN A 48 4.28 -9.48 -18.40
CA GLN A 48 3.11 -10.35 -18.33
C GLN A 48 2.63 -10.60 -19.76
N SER A 49 2.66 -11.86 -20.21
CA SER A 49 2.30 -12.23 -21.58
C SER A 49 0.84 -12.70 -21.66
N PHE A 50 0.08 -12.09 -22.57
CA PHE A 50 -1.29 -12.47 -22.88
C PHE A 50 -1.39 -13.05 -24.29
N LEU A 51 -2.22 -14.07 -24.47
CA LEU A 51 -2.51 -14.68 -25.76
C LEU A 51 -3.57 -13.86 -26.52
N SER A 52 -3.15 -12.68 -26.98
CA SER A 52 -3.74 -12.01 -28.14
C SER A 52 -2.84 -12.24 -29.37
N SER A 53 -3.35 -12.02 -30.57
CA SER A 53 -2.58 -12.17 -31.83
C SER A 53 -1.49 -11.11 -32.01
N ASP A 54 -1.55 -9.99 -31.28
CA ASP A 54 -0.52 -8.95 -31.29
C ASP A 54 0.61 -9.28 -30.30
N VAL A 55 1.66 -9.92 -30.81
CA VAL A 55 2.83 -10.31 -30.02
C VAL A 55 3.71 -9.09 -29.70
N GLY A 56 3.76 -8.69 -28.43
CA GLY A 56 4.94 -8.03 -27.86
C GLY A 56 4.78 -6.62 -27.26
N LYS A 57 3.60 -5.99 -27.27
CA LYS A 57 3.41 -4.70 -26.60
C LYS A 57 3.09 -4.86 -25.10
N THR A 58 4.04 -4.48 -24.24
CA THR A 58 3.80 -4.27 -22.80
C THR A 58 2.88 -3.08 -22.57
N LEU A 59 1.87 -3.19 -21.70
CA LEU A 59 0.90 -2.09 -21.50
C LEU A 59 1.55 -0.83 -20.90
N CYS A 60 2.59 -0.98 -20.06
CA CYS A 60 3.47 0.12 -19.66
C CYS A 60 4.95 -0.31 -19.63
N SER A 61 5.86 0.62 -19.94
CA SER A 61 7.30 0.51 -19.71
C SER A 61 7.79 1.52 -18.65
N TYR A 62 8.99 1.26 -18.11
CA TYR A 62 9.53 1.99 -16.96
C TYR A 62 11.03 2.26 -17.14
N ARG A 63 11.44 3.54 -17.09
CA ARG A 63 12.86 3.95 -17.18
C ARG A 63 13.39 4.42 -15.83
N TRP A 64 14.42 3.72 -15.35
CA TRP A 64 15.02 3.90 -14.03
C TRP A 64 16.42 4.54 -14.11
N SER A 65 16.87 5.16 -13.01
CA SER A 65 18.26 5.59 -12.82
C SER A 65 18.84 5.13 -11.47
N MET A 66 20.09 5.53 -11.23
CA MET A 66 20.84 5.18 -10.02
C MET A 66 20.11 5.61 -8.74
N GLY A 67 20.13 4.73 -7.73
CA GLY A 67 19.38 4.92 -6.48
C GLY A 67 17.92 4.45 -6.51
N LYS A 68 17.52 3.63 -7.51
CA LYS A 68 16.14 3.14 -7.69
C LYS A 68 15.10 4.26 -7.94
N ARG A 69 15.49 5.31 -8.66
CA ARG A 69 14.56 6.39 -9.07
C ARG A 69 13.86 6.02 -10.37
N LEU A 70 12.53 6.03 -10.39
CA LEU A 70 11.76 5.95 -11.64
C LEU A 70 11.74 7.34 -12.26
N HIS A 71 12.26 7.52 -13.48
CA HIS A 71 12.19 8.80 -14.21
C HIS A 71 11.03 8.89 -15.20
N ARG A 72 10.61 7.77 -15.79
CA ARG A 72 9.48 7.75 -16.72
C ARG A 72 8.68 6.46 -16.63
N LYS A 73 7.35 6.58 -16.52
CA LYS A 73 6.35 5.56 -16.90
C LYS A 73 5.81 5.94 -18.28
N GLU A 74 5.63 4.98 -19.17
CA GLU A 74 5.15 5.22 -20.55
C GLU A 74 4.18 4.11 -20.97
N ASN A 75 3.04 4.46 -21.55
CA ASN A 75 2.04 3.53 -22.06
C ASN A 75 2.34 3.26 -23.54
N GLU A 76 2.74 2.03 -23.89
CA GLU A 76 3.19 1.67 -25.25
C GLU A 76 2.03 1.53 -26.27
N LEU A 77 0.78 1.63 -25.79
CA LEU A 77 -0.43 1.61 -26.61
C LEU A 77 -0.87 3.03 -27.01
N THR A 78 -0.82 3.99 -26.08
CA THR A 78 -1.30 5.38 -26.29
C THR A 78 -0.18 6.41 -26.50
N GLY A 79 1.04 6.12 -26.05
CA GLY A 79 2.16 7.07 -26.01
C GLY A 79 2.12 8.05 -24.82
N GLU A 80 1.10 7.96 -23.96
CA GLU A 80 0.99 8.75 -22.74
C GLU A 80 2.15 8.41 -21.80
N SER A 81 2.66 9.41 -21.07
CA SER A 81 3.76 9.16 -20.15
C SER A 81 3.83 10.12 -18.98
N VAL A 82 4.27 9.59 -17.84
CA VAL A 82 4.52 10.34 -16.61
C VAL A 82 6.03 10.48 -16.45
N GLN A 83 6.52 11.72 -16.38
CA GLN A 83 7.93 12.02 -16.08
C GLN A 83 8.07 12.45 -14.62
N PHE A 84 9.04 11.91 -13.90
CA PHE A 84 9.21 12.16 -12.46
C PHE A 84 10.47 12.97 -12.16
N GLY A 85 10.28 14.09 -11.46
CA GLY A 85 11.33 14.96 -10.96
C GLY A 85 11.67 14.66 -9.51
N TYR A 86 12.97 14.71 -9.18
CA TYR A 86 13.51 14.49 -7.84
C TYR A 86 14.30 15.72 -7.38
N ASP A 87 14.34 15.98 -6.08
CA ASP A 87 15.14 17.07 -5.51
C ASP A 87 16.60 16.66 -5.23
N SER A 88 17.40 17.63 -4.75
CA SER A 88 18.82 17.46 -4.41
C SER A 88 19.09 16.56 -3.19
N TRP A 89 18.04 16.07 -2.51
CA TRP A 89 18.10 15.09 -1.44
C TRP A 89 17.44 13.75 -1.83
N ASP A 90 17.27 13.53 -3.14
CA ASP A 90 16.72 12.33 -3.76
C ASP A 90 15.24 12.05 -3.44
N ASN A 91 14.49 13.03 -2.93
CA ASN A 91 13.05 12.87 -2.70
C ASN A 91 12.24 13.02 -3.99
N LEU A 92 11.10 12.32 -4.11
CA LEU A 92 10.15 12.53 -5.19
C LEU A 92 9.51 13.92 -5.07
N PHE A 93 9.79 14.79 -6.03
CA PHE A 93 9.46 16.21 -5.99
C PHE A 93 8.24 16.56 -6.85
N ARG A 94 8.13 15.99 -8.06
CA ARG A 94 7.08 16.29 -9.04
C ARG A 94 6.80 15.10 -9.96
N ALA A 95 5.59 15.02 -10.50
CA ALA A 95 5.27 14.25 -11.70
C ALA A 95 4.63 15.14 -12.77
N ASP A 96 5.05 14.95 -14.02
CA ASP A 96 4.50 15.59 -15.22
C ASP A 96 3.78 14.52 -16.04
N TYR A 97 2.45 14.54 -16.00
CA TYR A 97 1.57 13.65 -16.76
C TYR A 97 1.37 14.25 -18.16
N ARG A 98 1.71 13.50 -19.21
CA ARG A 98 1.69 13.96 -20.60
C ARG A 98 0.72 13.12 -21.44
N GLY A 99 -0.33 13.76 -21.94
CA GLY A 99 -1.28 13.19 -22.90
C GLY A 99 -1.40 14.11 -24.11
N GLY A 100 -1.06 13.61 -25.30
CA GLY A 100 -1.02 14.42 -26.52
C GLY A 100 -0.09 15.64 -26.37
N SER A 101 -0.67 16.85 -26.49
CA SER A 101 0.03 18.13 -26.32
C SER A 101 -0.04 18.71 -24.90
N GLU A 102 -0.83 18.12 -23.99
CA GLU A 102 -1.07 18.66 -22.66
C GLU A 102 -0.10 18.08 -21.62
N VAL A 103 0.19 18.87 -20.58
CA VAL A 103 1.08 18.49 -19.48
C VAL A 103 0.48 18.95 -18.15
N GLU A 104 0.07 18.00 -17.31
CA GLU A 104 -0.34 18.26 -15.92
C GLU A 104 0.85 18.01 -14.98
N SER A 105 1.33 19.06 -14.30
CA SER A 105 2.39 18.97 -13.30
C SER A 105 1.83 18.92 -11.88
N ILE A 106 1.99 17.77 -11.20
CA ILE A 106 1.60 17.59 -9.80
C ILE A 106 2.86 17.59 -8.92
N TYR A 107 2.94 18.52 -7.98
CA TYR A 107 4.05 18.63 -7.03
C TYR A 107 3.78 17.85 -5.74
N LYS A 108 4.85 17.27 -5.17
CA LYS A 108 4.92 16.68 -3.83
C LYS A 108 5.88 17.45 -2.91
N ALA A 109 6.92 18.05 -3.50
CA ALA A 109 7.81 19.08 -2.95
C ALA A 109 8.07 19.04 -1.42
N PRO A 110 8.60 17.94 -0.86
CA PRO A 110 8.83 17.80 0.57
C PRO A 110 9.83 18.84 1.11
N ASP A 111 9.63 19.38 2.30
CA ASP A 111 10.67 20.15 3.01
C ASP A 111 11.68 19.24 3.74
N ALA A 112 12.66 19.85 4.42
CA ALA A 112 13.70 19.14 5.17
C ALA A 112 13.18 18.34 6.40
N LEU A 113 11.90 18.47 6.76
CA LEU A 113 11.23 17.69 7.79
C LEU A 113 10.27 16.64 7.18
N GLY A 114 10.12 16.59 5.85
CA GLY A 114 9.18 15.71 5.17
C GLY A 114 7.74 16.23 5.07
N ASN A 115 7.50 17.53 5.33
CA ASN A 115 6.20 18.15 5.10
C ASN A 115 5.96 18.34 3.60
N LEU A 116 4.81 17.91 3.08
CA LEU A 116 4.56 17.85 1.63
C LEU A 116 3.81 19.09 1.11
N PHE A 117 4.29 19.68 0.02
CA PHE A 117 3.71 20.88 -0.58
C PHE A 117 3.24 20.61 -2.02
N ARG A 118 2.12 21.22 -2.44
CA ARG A 118 1.60 21.07 -3.82
C ARG A 118 2.05 22.21 -4.75
N THR A 119 3.05 23.01 -4.36
CA THR A 119 3.80 23.88 -5.30
C THR A 119 5.31 23.86 -5.07
N GLU A 120 6.06 24.27 -6.10
CA GLU A 120 7.53 24.35 -6.11
C GLU A 120 8.10 25.29 -5.03
N GLU A 121 7.40 26.40 -4.75
CA GLU A 121 7.85 27.41 -3.78
C GLU A 121 7.60 27.02 -2.32
N ARG A 122 6.91 25.89 -2.08
CA ARG A 122 6.54 25.37 -0.75
C ARG A 122 5.79 26.40 0.13
N LYS A 123 4.75 27.03 -0.43
CA LYS A 123 3.96 28.10 0.22
C LYS A 123 2.45 27.87 0.28
N ASP A 124 1.94 26.75 -0.25
CA ASP A 124 0.51 26.44 -0.31
C ASP A 124 -0.09 25.90 0.99
N ARG A 125 0.75 25.64 2.00
CA ARG A 125 0.40 24.95 3.26
C ARG A 125 1.16 25.53 4.46
N LYS A 126 0.62 25.35 5.66
CA LYS A 126 1.27 25.67 6.95
C LYS A 126 1.35 24.43 7.82
N TYR A 127 2.50 24.21 8.45
CA TYR A 127 2.78 23.03 9.27
C TYR A 127 3.16 23.40 10.71
N GLY A 128 2.71 22.57 11.65
CA GLY A 128 2.96 22.70 13.09
C GLY A 128 4.00 21.70 13.60
N LYS A 129 4.15 21.66 14.93
CA LYS A 129 5.05 20.71 15.62
C LYS A 129 4.74 19.26 15.22
N GLY A 130 5.78 18.48 14.92
CA GLY A 130 5.66 17.08 14.52
C GLY A 130 5.03 16.86 13.14
N GLY A 131 5.02 17.87 12.26
CA GLY A 131 4.53 17.71 10.89
C GLY A 131 3.01 17.69 10.73
N ARG A 132 2.26 18.15 11.75
CA ARG A 132 0.82 18.41 11.68
C ARG A 132 0.54 19.45 10.59
N LEU A 133 -0.18 19.09 9.53
CA LEU A 133 -0.72 20.07 8.57
C LEU A 133 -1.74 20.92 9.30
N LEU A 134 -1.54 22.23 9.42
CA LEU A 134 -2.47 23.13 10.13
C LEU A 134 -3.41 23.87 9.18
N GLU A 135 -2.96 24.10 7.94
CA GLU A 135 -3.67 24.89 6.94
C GLU A 135 -3.23 24.49 5.53
N ASP A 136 -4.16 24.44 4.58
CA ASP A 136 -3.90 24.50 3.14
C ASP A 136 -4.75 25.62 2.51
N ARG A 137 -4.61 25.84 1.19
CA ARG A 137 -5.35 26.86 0.41
C ARG A 137 -6.88 26.88 0.56
N LYS A 138 -7.50 25.85 1.14
CA LYS A 138 -8.96 25.69 1.28
C LYS A 138 -9.41 25.38 2.70
N PHE A 139 -8.58 24.71 3.50
CA PHE A 139 -8.98 24.17 4.80
C PHE A 139 -7.99 24.48 5.93
N ALA A 140 -8.53 24.75 7.12
CA ALA A 140 -7.82 24.66 8.39
C ALA A 140 -8.00 23.25 8.98
N TYR A 141 -7.00 22.81 9.74
CA TYR A 141 -6.93 21.47 10.33
C TYR A 141 -6.72 21.59 11.85
N ARG A 142 -7.38 20.72 12.62
CA ARG A 142 -7.31 20.67 14.09
C ARG A 142 -7.16 19.22 14.56
N TYR A 143 -6.34 19.02 15.58
CA TYR A 143 -5.99 17.70 16.12
C TYR A 143 -6.23 17.67 17.63
N ASP A 144 -6.50 16.48 18.17
CA ASP A 144 -6.52 16.25 19.61
C ASP A 144 -5.11 16.27 20.26
N GLY A 145 -5.06 15.95 21.55
CA GLY A 145 -3.81 15.86 22.32
C GLY A 145 -2.87 14.76 21.83
N GLU A 146 -3.41 13.61 21.44
CA GLU A 146 -2.66 12.47 20.87
C GLU A 146 -2.18 12.77 19.44
N GLY A 147 -2.81 13.73 18.76
CA GLY A 147 -2.49 14.14 17.41
C GLY A 147 -3.31 13.45 16.33
N ASN A 148 -4.50 12.94 16.65
CA ASN A 148 -5.46 12.49 15.65
C ASN A 148 -6.24 13.69 15.12
N LEU A 149 -6.50 13.74 13.80
CA LEU A 149 -7.29 14.82 13.17
C LEU A 149 -8.72 14.76 13.69
N VAL A 150 -9.25 15.85 14.25
CA VAL A 150 -10.65 15.94 14.73
C VAL A 150 -11.52 16.82 13.86
N LEU A 151 -10.96 17.84 13.20
CA LEU A 151 -11.68 18.73 12.29
C LEU A 151 -10.79 19.18 11.12
N LYS A 152 -11.34 19.12 9.90
CA LYS A 152 -10.88 19.81 8.69
C LYS A 152 -12.00 20.78 8.29
N SER A 153 -11.90 22.03 8.74
CA SER A 153 -12.87 23.09 8.45
C SER A 153 -12.45 23.90 7.24
N ARG A 154 -13.40 24.46 6.49
CA ARG A 154 -13.12 25.45 5.45
C ARG A 154 -12.51 26.70 6.07
N LEU A 155 -11.62 27.38 5.34
CA LEU A 155 -11.18 28.72 5.75
C LEU A 155 -12.35 29.71 5.65
N ARG A 156 -12.76 30.29 6.79
CA ARG A 156 -13.79 31.33 6.89
C ARG A 156 -13.15 32.65 7.38
N PRO A 157 -13.62 33.83 6.97
CA PRO A 157 -13.09 35.11 7.46
C PRO A 157 -13.37 35.35 8.95
N ASP A 158 -14.52 34.86 9.43
CA ASP A 158 -15.10 35.20 10.73
C ASP A 158 -14.95 34.09 11.80
N ASP A 159 -14.01 33.15 11.60
CA ASP A 159 -13.63 32.15 12.62
C ASP A 159 -12.86 32.87 13.76
N GLY A 160 -13.59 33.35 14.78
CA GLY A 160 -13.04 34.01 15.97
C GLY A 160 -12.28 33.07 16.93
N ASP A 161 -11.88 33.59 18.10
CA ASP A 161 -11.00 32.91 19.07
C ASP A 161 -11.60 31.64 19.74
N GLU A 162 -12.87 31.29 19.49
CA GLU A 162 -13.48 30.08 20.02
C GLU A 162 -12.98 28.80 19.32
N ALA A 163 -13.03 27.67 20.04
CA ALA A 163 -12.64 26.38 19.47
C ALA A 163 -13.66 25.94 18.39
N PRO A 164 -13.28 25.91 17.08
CA PRO A 164 -14.25 25.77 16.00
C PRO A 164 -14.95 24.41 16.07
N GLN A 165 -16.29 24.46 16.03
CA GLN A 165 -17.14 23.29 15.91
C GLN A 165 -17.34 22.91 14.45
N TRP A 166 -17.79 21.68 14.20
CA TRP A 166 -18.22 21.26 12.86
C TRP A 166 -19.39 22.14 12.38
N GLN A 167 -19.31 22.63 11.15
CA GLN A 167 -20.40 23.30 10.44
C GLN A 167 -20.59 22.65 9.06
N GLU A 168 -21.67 23.00 8.36
CA GLU A 168 -21.89 22.50 7.00
C GLU A 168 -20.72 22.90 6.09
N GLY A 169 -20.28 21.95 5.26
CA GLY A 169 -19.11 22.11 4.42
C GLY A 169 -17.79 21.56 4.99
N ASP A 170 -17.74 21.22 6.28
CA ASP A 170 -16.55 20.75 7.00
C ASP A 170 -16.51 19.22 7.17
N TRP A 171 -15.35 18.67 7.53
CA TRP A 171 -15.19 17.27 7.92
C TRP A 171 -14.82 17.18 9.40
N ALA A 172 -15.52 16.37 10.19
CA ALA A 172 -15.13 16.05 11.56
C ALA A 172 -14.88 14.55 11.72
N CYS A 173 -13.95 14.18 12.60
CA CYS A 173 -13.52 12.80 12.82
C CYS A 173 -13.55 12.47 14.32
N GLU A 174 -14.23 11.39 14.68
CA GLU A 174 -14.18 10.85 16.05
C GLU A 174 -13.23 9.65 16.10
N TRP A 175 -12.55 9.48 17.23
CA TRP A 175 -11.59 8.40 17.46
C TRP A 175 -11.97 7.56 18.67
N GLN A 176 -11.64 6.27 18.60
CA GLN A 176 -11.68 5.37 19.75
C GLN A 176 -10.41 5.57 20.59
N GLY A 177 -10.48 5.40 21.92
CA GLY A 177 -9.33 5.48 22.84
C GLY A 177 -8.26 4.38 22.69
N ASN A 178 -8.23 3.72 21.52
CA ASN A 178 -7.20 2.78 21.07
C ASN A 178 -6.52 3.26 19.77
N GLY A 179 -6.79 4.49 19.32
CA GLY A 179 -6.27 5.11 18.10
C GLY A 179 -6.98 4.73 16.79
N MET A 180 -8.12 4.02 16.83
CA MET A 180 -8.89 3.68 15.61
C MET A 180 -9.95 4.76 15.29
N LEU A 181 -10.09 5.12 14.02
CA LEU A 181 -11.10 6.09 13.55
C LEU A 181 -12.51 5.51 13.75
N LYS A 182 -13.31 6.11 14.63
CA LYS A 182 -14.67 5.65 14.98
C LYS A 182 -15.69 6.04 13.91
N SER A 183 -15.65 7.30 13.48
CA SER A 183 -16.59 7.86 12.51
C SER A 183 -16.03 9.12 11.86
N VAL A 184 -16.54 9.42 10.66
CA VAL A 184 -16.32 10.67 9.93
C VAL A 184 -17.67 11.31 9.67
N LYS A 185 -17.88 12.53 10.20
CA LYS A 185 -18.98 13.39 9.79
C LYS A 185 -18.54 14.20 8.57
N ARG A 186 -19.32 14.09 7.51
CA ARG A 186 -19.06 14.64 6.18
C ARG A 186 -19.55 16.09 6.05
N PRO A 187 -19.18 16.81 4.97
CA PRO A 187 -19.66 18.15 4.65
C PRO A 187 -21.18 18.29 4.50
N ASP A 188 -21.86 17.21 4.11
CA ASP A 188 -23.32 17.11 3.98
C ASP A 188 -24.01 16.71 5.31
N GLY A 189 -23.29 16.74 6.44
CA GLY A 189 -23.79 16.41 7.77
C GLY A 189 -23.90 14.91 8.06
N GLU A 190 -23.82 14.08 7.03
CA GLU A 190 -23.93 12.63 7.08
C GLU A 190 -22.74 11.96 7.76
N VAL A 191 -22.96 10.80 8.38
CA VAL A 191 -21.93 10.09 9.15
C VAL A 191 -21.58 8.76 8.50
N VAL A 192 -20.29 8.57 8.24
CA VAL A 192 -19.69 7.25 7.99
C VAL A 192 -19.17 6.72 9.32
N SER A 193 -19.48 5.48 9.68
CA SER A 193 -19.06 4.86 10.94
C SER A 193 -18.35 3.53 10.70
N PHE A 194 -17.39 3.19 11.57
CA PHE A 194 -16.51 2.03 11.39
C PHE A 194 -16.44 1.16 12.66
N GLU A 195 -16.44 -0.16 12.49
CA GLU A 195 -16.24 -1.13 13.57
C GLU A 195 -15.03 -2.02 13.27
N TYR A 196 -14.31 -2.44 14.30
CA TYR A 196 -13.05 -3.17 14.19
C TYR A 196 -13.05 -4.43 15.05
N ASP A 197 -12.33 -5.45 14.59
CA ASP A 197 -11.99 -6.61 15.39
C ASP A 197 -10.94 -6.26 16.48
N PRO A 198 -10.68 -7.18 17.43
CA PRO A 198 -9.75 -6.95 18.54
C PRO A 198 -8.27 -6.80 18.12
N LEU A 199 -7.94 -7.09 16.86
CA LEU A 199 -6.63 -6.91 16.24
C LEU A 199 -6.53 -5.58 15.46
N GLY A 200 -7.60 -4.77 15.47
CA GLY A 200 -7.70 -3.50 14.76
C GLY A 200 -8.01 -3.65 13.27
N ARG A 201 -8.49 -4.81 12.79
CA ARG A 201 -8.94 -4.97 11.40
C ARG A 201 -10.38 -4.50 11.26
N ARG A 202 -10.71 -3.67 10.26
CA ARG A 202 -12.06 -3.16 10.06
C ARG A 202 -13.01 -4.27 9.61
N ILE A 203 -14.07 -4.52 10.37
CA ILE A 203 -15.09 -5.55 10.07
C ILE A 203 -16.40 -4.97 9.54
N SER A 204 -16.61 -3.66 9.68
CA SER A 204 -17.86 -2.97 9.35
C SER A 204 -17.61 -1.51 8.94
N LYS A 205 -18.36 -1.03 7.95
CA LYS A 205 -18.52 0.38 7.57
C LYS A 205 -19.99 0.63 7.30
N ARG A 206 -20.62 1.60 7.97
CA ARG A 206 -22.03 1.97 7.75
C ARG A 206 -22.19 3.43 7.31
N TYR A 207 -22.97 3.64 6.26
CA TYR A 207 -23.31 4.94 5.65
C TYR A 207 -24.67 4.84 4.95
N LYS A 208 -25.55 5.84 5.14
CA LYS A 208 -26.87 5.98 4.47
C LYS A 208 -27.76 4.72 4.41
N GLY A 209 -27.72 3.88 5.44
CA GLY A 209 -28.53 2.65 5.53
C GLY A 209 -27.93 1.42 4.84
N THR A 210 -26.70 1.53 4.34
CA THR A 210 -25.90 0.42 3.81
C THR A 210 -24.76 0.13 4.78
N THR A 211 -24.51 -1.16 5.06
CA THR A 211 -23.41 -1.63 5.91
C THR A 211 -22.49 -2.54 5.09
N THR A 212 -21.31 -2.07 4.69
CA THR A 212 -20.25 -2.93 4.14
C THR A 212 -19.59 -3.71 5.27
N ARG A 213 -19.36 -5.01 5.06
CA ARG A 213 -18.67 -5.88 6.03
C ARG A 213 -17.48 -6.59 5.40
N TRP A 214 -16.54 -7.00 6.24
CA TRP A 214 -15.34 -7.74 5.81
C TRP A 214 -15.00 -8.93 6.70
N ILE A 215 -14.60 -10.03 6.07
CA ILE A 215 -13.88 -11.15 6.69
C ILE A 215 -12.43 -11.11 6.19
N TRP A 216 -11.47 -11.39 7.07
CA TRP A 216 -10.04 -11.20 6.82
C TRP A 216 -9.27 -12.52 6.83
N ASP A 217 -8.44 -12.75 5.82
CA ASP A 217 -7.34 -13.71 5.89
C ASP A 217 -6.04 -12.97 6.25
N GLY A 218 -5.41 -13.35 7.36
CA GLY A 218 -4.26 -12.63 7.92
C GLY A 218 -4.51 -11.12 8.05
N ASN A 219 -3.96 -10.34 7.11
CA ASN A 219 -4.07 -8.88 7.05
C ASN A 219 -4.69 -8.35 5.73
N VAL A 220 -5.22 -9.23 4.86
CA VAL A 220 -5.95 -8.86 3.64
C VAL A 220 -7.44 -9.23 3.77
N PRO A 221 -8.36 -8.50 3.13
CA PRO A 221 -9.77 -8.89 3.13
C PRO A 221 -9.94 -10.13 2.24
N LEU A 222 -10.60 -11.16 2.76
CA LEU A 222 -10.96 -12.37 2.01
C LEU A 222 -12.34 -12.22 1.38
N HIS A 223 -13.32 -11.79 2.17
CA HIS A 223 -14.69 -11.56 1.72
C HIS A 223 -15.18 -10.16 2.08
N GLU A 224 -16.02 -9.63 1.22
CA GLU A 224 -16.71 -8.35 1.37
C GLU A 224 -18.15 -8.47 0.86
N TRP A 225 -19.10 -7.85 1.55
CA TRP A 225 -20.50 -7.76 1.11
C TRP A 225 -21.17 -6.53 1.72
N THR A 226 -22.38 -6.19 1.27
CA THR A 226 -23.18 -5.09 1.82
C THR A 226 -24.55 -5.56 2.31
N ASP A 227 -24.91 -5.18 3.54
CA ASP A 227 -26.28 -5.28 4.04
C ASP A 227 -26.99 -3.96 3.74
N GLU A 228 -28.08 -3.96 2.97
CA GLU A 228 -28.95 -2.79 2.76
C GLU A 228 -30.20 -2.91 3.64
N GLU A 229 -30.46 -1.93 4.51
CA GLU A 229 -31.59 -1.91 5.46
C GLU A 229 -33.00 -1.97 4.82
N LYS A 230 -33.09 -1.98 3.48
CA LYS A 230 -34.34 -2.03 2.70
C LYS A 230 -34.41 -3.19 1.70
N ARG A 231 -33.47 -4.15 1.74
CA ARG A 231 -33.50 -5.38 0.94
C ARG A 231 -33.42 -6.63 1.81
N GLU A 232 -34.57 -7.19 2.16
CA GLU A 232 -34.62 -8.60 2.55
C GLU A 232 -34.26 -9.48 1.35
N GLY A 233 -33.42 -10.50 1.54
CA GLY A 233 -33.12 -11.50 0.51
C GLY A 233 -31.94 -11.21 -0.44
N ALA A 234 -30.99 -10.33 -0.09
CA ALA A 234 -29.72 -10.21 -0.82
C ALA A 234 -28.86 -11.49 -0.66
N GLY A 235 -28.93 -12.40 -1.62
CA GLY A 235 -28.19 -13.68 -1.63
C GLY A 235 -26.73 -13.57 -2.11
N ASP A 236 -26.13 -14.74 -2.40
CA ASP A 236 -24.71 -14.92 -2.77
C ASP A 236 -24.15 -13.99 -3.88
N GLU A 237 -25.02 -13.40 -4.71
CA GLU A 237 -24.60 -12.47 -5.78
C GLU A 237 -23.94 -11.18 -5.27
N ASN A 238 -24.14 -10.82 -3.99
CA ASN A 238 -23.50 -9.66 -3.37
C ASN A 238 -22.20 -10.00 -2.61
N LEU A 239 -21.82 -11.29 -2.54
CA LEU A 239 -20.58 -11.70 -1.90
C LEU A 239 -19.40 -11.52 -2.86
N ILE A 240 -18.55 -10.54 -2.57
CA ILE A 240 -17.25 -10.36 -3.21
C ILE A 240 -16.23 -11.22 -2.47
N THR A 241 -15.46 -12.02 -3.20
CA THR A 241 -14.23 -12.64 -2.71
C THR A 241 -13.04 -11.99 -3.39
N TRP A 242 -12.11 -11.49 -2.59
CA TRP A 242 -10.86 -10.90 -3.05
C TRP A 242 -9.74 -11.95 -2.95
N LEU A 243 -8.97 -12.13 -4.01
CA LEU A 243 -7.77 -12.96 -4.00
C LEU A 243 -6.52 -12.08 -4.10
N PHE A 244 -5.50 -12.47 -3.37
CA PHE A 244 -4.20 -11.82 -3.29
C PHE A 244 -3.09 -12.81 -3.66
N GLU A 245 -1.91 -12.30 -3.99
CA GLU A 245 -0.69 -13.10 -4.08
C GLU A 245 -0.27 -13.60 -2.67
N GLU A 246 0.29 -14.81 -2.59
CA GLU A 246 0.58 -15.47 -1.31
C GLU A 246 1.59 -14.67 -0.47
N GLY A 247 1.15 -14.21 0.70
CA GLY A 247 1.99 -13.46 1.64
C GLY A 247 2.23 -11.99 1.29
N SER A 248 1.63 -11.46 0.22
CA SER A 248 1.70 -10.04 -0.15
C SER A 248 0.35 -9.33 0.00
N PHE A 249 0.28 -8.06 -0.41
CA PHE A 249 -0.94 -7.25 -0.45
C PHE A 249 -1.31 -6.88 -1.90
N VAL A 250 -0.76 -7.60 -2.88
CA VAL A 250 -1.05 -7.44 -4.32
C VAL A 250 -2.35 -8.19 -4.64
N PRO A 251 -3.47 -7.52 -4.99
CA PRO A 251 -4.71 -8.20 -5.35
C PRO A 251 -4.61 -8.77 -6.77
N THR A 252 -4.96 -10.04 -6.93
CA THR A 252 -4.80 -10.82 -8.18
C THR A 252 -6.12 -11.15 -8.87
N ALA A 253 -7.22 -11.25 -8.11
CA ALA A 253 -8.54 -11.46 -8.69
C ALA A 253 -9.69 -10.93 -7.80
N LYS A 254 -10.83 -10.67 -8.45
CA LYS A 254 -12.14 -10.40 -7.82
C LYS A 254 -13.11 -11.49 -8.27
N ILE A 255 -13.84 -12.11 -7.35
CA ILE A 255 -14.90 -13.08 -7.65
C ILE A 255 -16.21 -12.57 -7.06
N VAL A 256 -17.29 -12.61 -7.84
CA VAL A 256 -18.63 -12.16 -7.45
C VAL A 256 -19.65 -13.16 -7.99
N GLY A 257 -20.25 -13.96 -7.12
CA GLY A 257 -21.06 -15.12 -7.52
C GLY A 257 -20.31 -16.03 -8.50
N ASN A 258 -20.87 -16.24 -9.69
CA ASN A 258 -20.26 -17.04 -10.77
C ASN A 258 -19.29 -16.26 -11.69
N LYS A 259 -19.06 -14.96 -11.45
CA LYS A 259 -18.15 -14.13 -12.25
C LYS A 259 -16.78 -14.03 -11.57
N ALA A 260 -15.71 -14.11 -12.36
CA ALA A 260 -14.35 -13.91 -11.90
C ALA A 260 -13.62 -12.95 -12.83
N TYR A 261 -12.83 -12.05 -12.23
CA TYR A 261 -12.10 -10.99 -12.91
C TYR A 261 -10.63 -11.06 -12.51
N SER A 262 -9.74 -11.06 -13.51
CA SER A 262 -8.28 -11.02 -13.27
C SER A 262 -7.84 -9.57 -13.07
N ILE A 263 -7.09 -9.29 -12.01
CA ILE A 263 -6.58 -7.95 -11.69
C ILE A 263 -5.12 -7.86 -12.15
N ILE A 264 -4.77 -6.77 -12.82
CA ILE A 264 -3.43 -6.48 -13.31
C ILE A 264 -2.90 -5.22 -12.63
N THR A 265 -1.66 -5.30 -12.17
CA THR A 265 -1.02 -4.29 -11.34
C THR A 265 0.21 -3.68 -12.02
N ASP A 266 0.64 -2.52 -11.54
CA ASP A 266 1.98 -2.03 -11.83
C ASP A 266 3.06 -2.82 -11.06
N TYR A 267 4.32 -2.37 -11.19
CA TYR A 267 5.50 -2.94 -10.54
C TYR A 267 5.55 -2.73 -9.01
N LEU A 268 4.64 -1.93 -8.43
CA LEU A 268 4.43 -1.79 -6.98
C LEU A 268 3.26 -2.64 -6.47
N GLY A 269 2.54 -3.35 -7.35
CA GLY A 269 1.31 -4.05 -6.98
C GLY A 269 0.07 -3.15 -6.91
N THR A 270 0.14 -1.91 -7.43
CA THR A 270 -1.01 -0.99 -7.53
C THR A 270 -1.95 -1.47 -8.64
N PRO A 271 -3.26 -1.70 -8.40
CA PRO A 271 -4.17 -2.13 -9.46
C PRO A 271 -4.39 -1.03 -10.49
N THR A 272 -4.16 -1.37 -11.77
CA THR A 272 -4.35 -0.48 -12.91
C THR A 272 -5.43 -0.95 -13.87
N HIS A 273 -5.69 -2.26 -13.95
CA HIS A 273 -6.55 -2.89 -14.96
C HIS A 273 -7.27 -4.12 -14.39
N ALA A 274 -8.44 -4.45 -14.95
CA ALA A 274 -9.05 -5.76 -14.75
C ALA A 274 -9.81 -6.27 -15.99
N PHE A 275 -9.78 -7.59 -16.14
CA PHE A 275 -10.30 -8.32 -17.31
C PHE A 275 -11.29 -9.41 -16.87
N ASP A 276 -12.31 -9.67 -17.69
CA ASP A 276 -13.28 -10.75 -17.44
C ASP A 276 -12.76 -12.15 -17.82
N SER A 277 -13.60 -13.17 -17.70
CA SER A 277 -13.26 -14.57 -18.00
C SER A 277 -13.14 -14.91 -19.50
N LYS A 278 -13.38 -13.96 -20.40
CA LYS A 278 -13.09 -14.06 -21.84
C LYS A 278 -11.79 -13.35 -22.22
N GLY A 279 -11.33 -12.43 -21.38
CA GLY A 279 -10.21 -11.52 -21.68
C GLY A 279 -10.64 -10.12 -22.10
N ASP A 280 -11.93 -9.76 -21.98
CA ASP A 280 -12.41 -8.40 -22.26
C ASP A 280 -11.96 -7.45 -21.13
N LYS A 281 -11.39 -6.27 -21.45
CA LYS A 281 -11.07 -5.24 -20.45
C LYS A 281 -12.36 -4.63 -19.91
N ILE A 282 -12.60 -4.75 -18.60
CA ILE A 282 -13.83 -4.27 -17.94
C ILE A 282 -13.60 -3.14 -16.93
N TRP A 283 -12.34 -2.83 -16.62
CA TRP A 283 -11.98 -1.74 -15.70
C TRP A 283 -10.52 -1.31 -15.93
N GLU A 284 -10.25 -0.02 -15.71
CA GLU A 284 -8.94 0.63 -15.80
C GLU A 284 -8.92 1.85 -14.88
N ARG A 285 -7.74 2.20 -14.34
CA ARG A 285 -7.56 3.37 -13.48
C ARG A 285 -6.11 3.87 -13.46
N GLU A 286 -5.93 5.19 -13.46
CA GLU A 286 -4.65 5.84 -13.12
C GLU A 286 -4.73 6.63 -11.79
N LEU A 287 -3.63 6.63 -11.02
CA LEU A 287 -3.45 7.39 -9.79
C LEU A 287 -2.38 8.48 -9.93
N ASP A 288 -2.53 9.59 -9.19
CA ASP A 288 -1.50 10.61 -9.00
C ASP A 288 -0.36 10.12 -8.08
N ILE A 289 0.70 10.92 -7.92
CA ILE A 289 1.83 10.63 -7.01
C ILE A 289 1.48 10.57 -5.51
N TYR A 290 0.22 10.85 -5.15
CA TYR A 290 -0.36 10.70 -3.82
C TYR A 290 -1.40 9.56 -3.76
N GLY A 291 -1.56 8.75 -4.82
CA GLY A 291 -2.52 7.64 -4.87
C GLY A 291 -3.96 8.08 -5.13
N LYS A 292 -4.22 9.35 -5.47
CA LYS A 292 -5.56 9.84 -5.81
C LYS A 292 -5.90 9.47 -7.25
N THR A 293 -7.10 8.96 -7.52
CA THR A 293 -7.54 8.68 -8.89
C THR A 293 -7.50 9.95 -9.76
N ARG A 294 -6.75 9.89 -10.87
CA ARG A 294 -6.81 10.86 -11.97
C ARG A 294 -7.90 10.46 -12.97
N GLU A 295 -7.87 9.20 -13.39
CA GLU A 295 -8.68 8.63 -14.47
C GLU A 295 -9.19 7.24 -14.08
N GLY A 296 -10.38 6.85 -14.59
CA GLY A 296 -11.09 5.65 -14.17
C GLY A 296 -11.86 5.80 -12.86
N ASP A 297 -12.24 4.71 -12.21
CA ASP A 297 -12.97 4.69 -10.94
C ASP A 297 -12.31 3.79 -9.88
N SER A 298 -12.57 4.05 -8.59
CA SER A 298 -12.12 3.21 -7.47
C SER A 298 -13.26 2.47 -6.75
N SER A 299 -14.41 2.31 -7.39
CA SER A 299 -15.56 1.55 -6.88
C SER A 299 -15.49 0.07 -7.29
N PHE A 300 -15.00 -0.24 -8.49
CA PHE A 300 -14.87 -1.63 -8.91
C PHE A 300 -13.72 -2.37 -8.21
N ILE A 301 -12.56 -1.71 -8.04
CA ILE A 301 -11.42 -2.21 -7.25
C ILE A 301 -10.96 -1.11 -6.27
N PRO A 302 -11.28 -1.24 -4.97
CA PRO A 302 -11.03 -0.19 -3.98
C PRO A 302 -9.58 -0.13 -3.49
N PHE A 303 -8.73 -1.10 -3.87
CA PHE A 303 -7.32 -1.10 -3.48
C PHE A 303 -6.51 -0.08 -4.28
N LEU A 304 -5.70 0.74 -3.60
CA LEU A 304 -4.81 1.73 -4.22
C LEU A 304 -3.37 1.19 -4.20
N TYR A 305 -2.43 1.88 -3.53
CA TYR A 305 -1.17 1.27 -3.13
C TYR A 305 -1.44 0.06 -2.22
N GLN A 306 -0.54 -0.92 -2.23
CA GLN A 306 -0.65 -2.12 -1.39
C GLN A 306 -0.95 -1.79 0.09
N GLY A 307 -1.91 -2.49 0.69
CA GLY A 307 -2.40 -2.26 2.05
C GLY A 307 -3.55 -1.24 2.15
N GLN A 308 -3.72 -0.35 1.18
CA GLN A 308 -4.73 0.71 1.21
C GLN A 308 -6.05 0.30 0.57
N TYR A 309 -7.15 0.41 1.32
CA TYR A 309 -8.53 0.32 0.84
C TYR A 309 -9.16 1.73 0.80
N PHE A 310 -9.66 2.17 -0.36
CA PHE A 310 -10.28 3.50 -0.53
C PHE A 310 -11.76 3.53 -0.15
N ASP A 311 -12.15 4.49 0.68
CA ASP A 311 -13.55 4.75 1.07
C ASP A 311 -14.03 6.06 0.45
N ALA A 312 -14.71 5.95 -0.70
CA ALA A 312 -15.27 7.09 -1.44
C ALA A 312 -16.24 7.96 -0.61
N GLU A 313 -16.83 7.40 0.45
CA GLU A 313 -17.69 8.12 1.40
C GLU A 313 -16.91 9.08 2.32
N THR A 314 -15.58 8.94 2.38
CA THR A 314 -14.68 9.80 3.18
C THR A 314 -13.56 10.46 2.40
N GLY A 315 -13.19 9.93 1.22
CA GLY A 315 -11.99 10.33 0.49
C GLY A 315 -10.69 9.87 1.16
N LEU A 316 -10.77 9.06 2.21
CA LEU A 316 -9.64 8.47 2.93
C LEU A 316 -9.39 7.03 2.44
N CYS A 317 -8.19 6.55 2.73
CA CYS A 317 -7.81 5.16 2.54
C CYS A 317 -7.56 4.53 3.92
N TYR A 318 -8.33 3.50 4.27
CA TYR A 318 -8.01 2.63 5.39
C TYR A 318 -6.72 1.85 5.08
N ASN A 319 -5.69 2.03 5.89
CA ASN A 319 -4.40 1.36 5.78
C ASN A 319 -4.04 0.69 7.11
N ARG A 320 -4.84 -0.34 7.44
CA ARG A 320 -4.92 -1.10 8.69
C ARG A 320 -4.84 -0.29 9.99
N PHE A 321 -3.67 0.18 10.40
CA PHE A 321 -3.48 0.91 11.66
C PHE A 321 -3.68 2.42 11.55
N ARG A 322 -3.62 3.01 10.34
CA ARG A 322 -3.84 4.45 10.11
C ARG A 322 -4.78 4.68 8.93
N TYR A 323 -5.33 5.88 8.85
CA TYR A 323 -6.08 6.35 7.68
C TYR A 323 -5.24 7.35 6.88
N TYR A 324 -5.02 7.05 5.61
CA TYR A 324 -4.29 7.88 4.66
C TYR A 324 -5.24 8.82 3.91
N SER A 325 -4.77 10.00 3.53
CA SER A 325 -5.51 11.01 2.79
C SER A 325 -4.75 11.36 1.52
N PRO A 326 -5.16 10.88 0.33
CA PRO A 326 -4.56 11.26 -0.95
C PRO A 326 -4.66 12.75 -1.26
N ASP A 327 -5.62 13.46 -0.65
CA ASP A 327 -5.80 14.92 -0.80
C ASP A 327 -4.65 15.69 -0.12
N THR A 328 -4.32 15.34 1.13
CA THR A 328 -3.20 15.95 1.87
C THR A 328 -1.85 15.31 1.52
N GLY A 329 -1.85 14.04 1.12
CA GLY A 329 -0.66 13.23 0.90
C GLY A 329 -0.09 12.56 2.16
N SER A 330 -0.85 12.56 3.25
CA SER A 330 -0.41 12.18 4.61
C SER A 330 -1.43 11.28 5.31
N TYR A 331 -1.01 10.62 6.38
CA TYR A 331 -1.92 10.06 7.36
C TYR A 331 -2.65 11.18 8.14
N ILE A 332 -3.84 10.87 8.67
CA ILE A 332 -4.63 11.80 9.51
C ILE A 332 -4.46 11.56 11.03
N SER A 333 -3.59 10.63 11.41
CA SER A 333 -3.17 10.38 12.80
C SER A 333 -1.66 10.17 12.89
N GLN A 334 -1.10 10.33 14.09
CA GLN A 334 0.32 10.07 14.33
C GLN A 334 0.65 8.59 14.13
N ASP A 335 1.90 8.33 13.76
CA ASP A 335 2.48 6.99 13.77
C ASP A 335 2.40 6.35 15.18
N PRO A 336 1.71 5.19 15.34
CA PRO A 336 1.65 4.48 16.62
C PRO A 336 3.00 4.00 17.19
N ILE A 337 4.08 3.94 16.40
CA ILE A 337 5.45 3.72 16.91
C ILE A 337 6.28 5.01 16.95
N GLY A 338 5.73 6.14 16.51
CA GLY A 338 6.34 7.47 16.53
C GLY A 338 7.68 7.51 15.82
N LEU A 339 8.69 8.12 16.44
CA LEU A 339 10.04 8.25 15.88
C LEU A 339 10.76 6.90 15.65
N ALA A 340 10.22 5.77 16.13
CA ALA A 340 10.77 4.45 15.83
C ALA A 340 10.54 4.01 14.36
N GLY A 341 9.64 4.66 13.61
CA GLY A 341 9.53 4.53 12.15
C GLY A 341 10.63 5.30 11.37
N ASN A 342 11.55 5.98 12.06
CA ASN A 342 12.69 6.70 11.45
C ASN A 342 12.29 7.78 10.41
N ASN A 343 11.02 8.20 10.42
CA ASN A 343 10.47 9.24 9.54
C ASN A 343 10.48 10.59 10.27
N PRO A 344 11.05 11.67 9.71
CA PRO A 344 11.06 13.00 10.36
C PRO A 344 9.65 13.60 10.51
N ASN A 345 8.67 13.18 9.70
CA ASN A 345 7.27 13.53 9.86
C ASN A 345 6.43 12.29 10.22
N ILE A 346 5.94 12.25 11.45
CA ILE A 346 5.12 11.14 11.99
C ILE A 346 3.71 11.03 11.37
N TYR A 347 3.34 11.92 10.44
CA TYR A 347 2.14 11.82 9.59
C TYR A 347 2.46 11.47 8.13
N ALA A 348 3.72 11.45 7.70
CA ALA A 348 4.06 11.15 6.31
C ALA A 348 3.85 9.65 5.99
N TYR A 349 3.54 9.38 4.72
CA TYR A 349 3.45 8.02 4.17
C TYR A 349 4.84 7.53 3.80
N VAL A 350 5.27 7.73 2.55
CA VAL A 350 6.65 7.45 2.09
C VAL A 350 7.24 8.63 1.34
N SER A 351 8.56 8.79 1.41
CA SER A 351 9.31 9.87 0.72
C SER A 351 9.19 9.78 -0.80
N ASP A 352 9.30 8.58 -1.35
CA ASP A 352 9.14 8.29 -2.77
C ASP A 352 8.06 7.21 -2.99
N THR A 353 6.95 7.63 -3.58
CA THR A 353 5.80 6.77 -3.89
C THR A 353 6.00 5.90 -5.14
N ASN A 354 7.13 6.05 -5.85
CA ASN A 354 7.53 5.21 -6.99
C ASN A 354 8.44 4.04 -6.60
N ASN A 355 8.89 3.91 -5.36
CA ASN A 355 9.71 2.76 -4.94
C ASN A 355 9.46 2.27 -3.50
N ARG A 356 8.53 2.90 -2.77
CA ARG A 356 8.11 2.51 -1.42
C ARG A 356 6.59 2.48 -1.32
N ILE A 357 6.13 1.67 -0.37
CA ILE A 357 4.74 1.45 0.04
C ILE A 357 4.74 1.34 1.56
N ASP A 358 3.59 1.46 2.23
CA ASP A 358 3.49 1.22 3.67
C ASP A 358 2.33 0.26 3.98
N LEU A 359 2.62 -1.05 3.94
CA LEU A 359 1.65 -2.16 4.00
C LEU A 359 0.84 -2.24 5.29
N PHE A 360 1.37 -1.67 6.37
CA PHE A 360 0.77 -1.74 7.70
C PHE A 360 0.62 -0.36 8.37
N ALA A 361 1.15 0.68 7.75
CA ALA A 361 1.38 1.98 8.34
C ALA A 361 2.52 2.07 9.39
N LEU A 362 3.61 1.25 9.35
CA LEU A 362 4.45 0.96 10.57
C LEU A 362 5.94 0.37 10.55
N ASP A 363 6.67 0.04 9.46
CA ASP A 363 8.13 -0.40 9.44
C ASP A 363 8.63 -1.69 10.22
N GLU A 364 9.62 -2.56 9.85
CA GLU A 364 10.74 -2.63 8.84
C GLU A 364 11.15 -4.11 8.42
N LEU A 365 11.63 -4.37 7.18
CA LEU A 365 11.93 -5.72 6.59
C LEU A 365 13.25 -5.84 5.74
N TYR A 366 14.04 -6.92 5.88
CA TYR A 366 15.29 -7.14 5.13
C TYR A 366 15.53 -8.60 4.67
N ALA A 367 16.52 -8.80 3.78
CA ALA A 367 17.06 -10.10 3.40
C ALA A 367 18.60 -10.14 3.47
N LEU A 368 19.14 -11.35 3.53
CA LEU A 368 20.55 -11.69 3.42
C LEU A 368 20.76 -12.61 2.23
N VAL A 369 21.69 -12.24 1.35
CA VAL A 369 21.92 -12.84 0.03
C VAL A 369 23.39 -13.24 -0.09
N ALA A 370 23.67 -14.41 -0.67
CA ALA A 370 25.03 -14.92 -0.86
C ALA A 370 25.88 -14.00 -1.78
N ARG A 371 27.15 -13.79 -1.42
CA ARG A 371 28.12 -12.98 -2.21
C ARG A 371 29.00 -13.81 -3.15
N LYS A 372 28.85 -15.14 -3.14
CA LYS A 372 29.59 -16.10 -3.95
C LYS A 372 28.96 -17.48 -3.80
N ASP A 373 29.28 -18.38 -4.73
CA ASP A 373 29.02 -19.82 -4.59
C ASP A 373 29.73 -20.40 -3.36
N GLY A 374 29.03 -21.24 -2.58
CA GLY A 374 29.60 -21.92 -1.42
C GLY A 374 28.58 -22.57 -0.48
N TRP A 375 29.08 -23.25 0.55
CA TRP A 375 28.28 -23.77 1.66
C TRP A 375 28.10 -22.69 2.73
N TYR A 376 26.86 -22.53 3.18
CA TYR A 376 26.43 -21.53 4.16
C TYR A 376 25.77 -22.20 5.38
N PRO A 377 26.02 -21.70 6.60
CA PRO A 377 25.57 -22.35 7.83
C PRO A 377 24.07 -22.24 8.06
N VAL A 378 23.45 -23.31 8.58
CA VAL A 378 22.03 -23.38 8.92
C VAL A 378 21.84 -23.45 10.44
N PHE A 379 20.94 -22.61 10.96
CA PHE A 379 20.64 -22.47 12.39
C PHE A 379 19.15 -22.60 12.68
N GLU A 380 18.81 -23.39 13.68
CA GLU A 380 17.44 -23.52 14.19
C GLU A 380 17.06 -22.32 15.07
N TYR A 381 15.77 -21.94 15.11
CA TYR A 381 15.34 -20.73 15.79
C TYR A 381 15.64 -20.76 17.29
N GLY A 382 16.42 -19.79 17.77
CA GLY A 382 16.80 -19.65 19.18
C GLY A 382 18.02 -20.47 19.61
N LYS A 383 18.53 -21.39 18.79
CA LYS A 383 19.76 -22.15 19.08
C LYS A 383 20.99 -21.38 18.55
N LYS A 384 22.11 -21.44 19.29
CA LYS A 384 23.41 -20.87 18.87
C LYS A 384 24.25 -21.82 18.03
N ASN A 385 23.96 -23.12 18.11
CA ASN A 385 24.73 -24.16 17.45
C ASN A 385 24.22 -24.38 16.02
N LEU A 386 25.12 -24.79 15.14
CA LEU A 386 24.81 -25.24 13.79
C LEU A 386 23.90 -26.47 13.82
N VAL A 387 22.97 -26.58 12.86
CA VAL A 387 22.17 -27.80 12.63
C VAL A 387 22.35 -28.39 11.22
N GLY A 388 23.09 -27.73 10.35
CA GLY A 388 23.47 -28.21 9.02
C GLY A 388 24.13 -27.11 8.19
N GLU A 389 24.43 -27.40 6.93
CA GLU A 389 24.90 -26.43 5.93
C GLU A 389 24.08 -26.58 4.64
N MET A 390 23.95 -25.49 3.87
CA MET A 390 23.26 -25.46 2.59
C MET A 390 24.18 -24.85 1.51
N PHE A 391 24.20 -25.40 0.30
CA PHE A 391 24.92 -24.79 -0.81
C PHE A 391 24.07 -23.72 -1.48
N LEU A 392 24.64 -22.54 -1.73
CA LEU A 392 24.01 -21.40 -2.39
C LEU A 392 24.99 -20.78 -3.40
N LYS A 393 24.45 -20.20 -4.47
CA LYS A 393 25.20 -19.45 -5.49
C LYS A 393 25.28 -17.97 -5.21
N GLU A 394 26.14 -17.23 -5.92
CA GLU A 394 26.10 -15.77 -5.87
C GLU A 394 24.73 -15.22 -6.27
N GLY A 395 24.14 -14.38 -5.41
CA GLY A 395 22.79 -13.84 -5.61
C GLY A 395 21.65 -14.67 -5.01
N ASP A 396 21.91 -15.91 -4.55
CA ASP A 396 20.88 -16.72 -3.90
C ASP A 396 20.51 -16.20 -2.50
N LEU A 397 19.23 -16.32 -2.15
CA LEU A 397 18.66 -15.91 -0.88
C LEU A 397 19.05 -16.88 0.25
N TRP A 398 19.93 -16.46 1.17
CA TRP A 398 20.27 -17.24 2.36
C TRP A 398 19.19 -17.11 3.45
N LYS A 399 18.66 -15.90 3.68
CA LYS A 399 17.76 -15.65 4.82
C LYS A 399 16.96 -14.36 4.71
N ILE A 400 15.63 -14.42 4.83
CA ILE A 400 14.78 -13.25 5.13
C ILE A 400 14.76 -12.99 6.64
N GLY A 401 14.72 -11.73 7.04
CA GLY A 401 14.65 -11.32 8.45
C GLY A 401 13.99 -9.96 8.64
N THR A 402 13.63 -9.64 9.88
CA THR A 402 12.99 -8.36 10.22
C THR A 402 13.66 -7.77 11.47
N SER A 403 13.68 -6.44 11.57
CA SER A 403 14.39 -5.70 12.63
C SER A 403 13.59 -4.47 13.07
N LYS A 404 14.18 -3.68 13.98
CA LYS A 404 13.85 -2.25 14.17
C LYS A 404 14.84 -1.33 13.44
N ASP A 405 15.91 -1.93 12.94
CA ASP A 405 17.02 -1.33 12.20
C ASP A 405 17.79 -2.51 11.59
N ALA A 406 17.64 -2.73 10.29
CA ALA A 406 18.31 -3.77 9.55
C ALA A 406 19.81 -3.46 9.47
N SER A 407 20.18 -2.21 9.21
CA SER A 407 21.57 -1.75 9.06
C SER A 407 22.45 -2.07 10.27
N LYS A 408 21.88 -2.05 11.47
CA LYS A 408 22.55 -2.39 12.74
C LYS A 408 22.32 -3.84 13.21
N ARG A 409 21.54 -4.66 12.49
CA ARG A 409 21.16 -6.01 12.95
C ARG A 409 22.32 -7.01 12.96
N TYR A 410 23.29 -6.86 12.08
CA TYR A 410 24.53 -7.65 12.04
C TYR A 410 25.72 -6.72 11.77
N THR A 411 26.91 -7.04 12.28
CA THR A 411 28.10 -6.24 11.98
C THR A 411 28.60 -6.52 10.56
N GLN A 412 29.16 -5.51 9.90
CA GLN A 412 29.79 -5.69 8.57
C GLN A 412 30.93 -6.72 8.59
N LYS A 413 31.63 -6.85 9.73
CA LYS A 413 32.62 -7.92 9.97
C LYS A 413 31.96 -9.30 9.87
N TYR A 414 30.90 -9.56 10.65
CA TYR A 414 30.20 -10.84 10.66
C TYR A 414 29.60 -11.19 9.28
N LEU A 415 28.95 -10.23 8.61
CA LEU A 415 28.39 -10.44 7.27
C LEU A 415 29.47 -10.81 6.24
N LYS A 416 30.67 -10.23 6.35
CA LYS A 416 31.83 -10.57 5.51
C LYS A 416 32.43 -11.93 5.87
N GLU A 417 32.50 -12.28 7.16
CA GLU A 417 32.98 -13.59 7.64
C GLU A 417 32.12 -14.75 7.15
N ILE A 418 30.79 -14.60 7.12
CA ILE A 418 29.86 -15.62 6.59
C ILE A 418 29.56 -15.48 5.09
N GLY A 419 30.18 -14.53 4.39
CA GLY A 419 30.05 -14.41 2.93
C GLY A 419 28.71 -13.88 2.39
N VAL A 420 27.91 -13.15 3.17
CA VAL A 420 26.60 -12.61 2.72
C VAL A 420 26.55 -11.08 2.64
N LYS A 421 25.71 -10.54 1.76
CA LYS A 421 25.31 -9.13 1.73
C LYS A 421 23.92 -8.99 2.36
N MET A 422 23.65 -7.84 2.98
CA MET A 422 22.30 -7.50 3.43
C MET A 422 21.66 -6.56 2.42
N GLU A 423 20.38 -6.80 2.12
CA GLU A 423 19.56 -5.91 1.32
C GLU A 423 18.30 -5.58 2.11
N VAL A 424 18.05 -4.29 2.34
CA VAL A 424 16.76 -3.83 2.87
C VAL A 424 15.76 -3.95 1.73
N LEU A 425 14.92 -4.97 1.79
CA LEU A 425 13.92 -5.23 0.76
C LEU A 425 12.77 -4.23 0.86
N TYR A 426 12.40 -3.86 2.08
CA TYR A 426 11.15 -3.16 2.33
C TYR A 426 11.11 -2.50 3.73
N SER A 427 10.24 -1.52 3.95
CA SER A 427 10.07 -0.87 5.24
C SER A 427 8.66 -1.16 5.82
N GLY A 428 8.50 -2.35 6.42
CA GLY A 428 7.26 -2.79 7.08
C GLY A 428 7.43 -3.96 8.08
N ILE A 429 6.56 -4.00 9.10
CA ILE A 429 6.72 -4.68 10.41
C ILE A 429 7.26 -6.12 10.45
N SER A 430 8.16 -6.36 11.42
CA SER A 430 8.47 -7.71 11.92
C SER A 430 7.23 -8.46 12.45
N ARG A 431 7.06 -9.74 12.09
CA ARG A 431 6.00 -10.62 12.64
C ARG A 431 5.93 -10.60 14.19
N LYS A 432 7.07 -10.38 14.87
CA LYS A 432 7.14 -10.24 16.33
C LYS A 432 6.56 -8.92 16.83
N ALA A 433 6.69 -7.83 16.09
CA ALA A 433 6.06 -6.55 16.42
C ALA A 433 4.59 -6.50 15.93
N THR A 434 4.20 -7.19 14.86
CA THR A 434 2.77 -7.42 14.54
C THR A 434 2.08 -8.14 15.71
N LEU A 435 2.66 -9.25 16.19
CA LEU A 435 2.20 -9.96 17.39
C LEU A 435 2.27 -9.11 18.68
N LEU A 436 3.11 -8.08 18.75
CA LEU A 436 3.15 -7.14 19.87
C LEU A 436 2.00 -6.14 19.80
N LEU A 437 1.74 -5.58 18.62
CA LEU A 437 0.64 -4.66 18.35
C LEU A 437 -0.72 -5.34 18.53
N GLU A 438 -0.86 -6.58 18.07
CA GLU A 438 -2.02 -7.44 18.33
C GLU A 438 -2.23 -7.65 19.84
N ARG A 439 -1.17 -7.96 20.61
CA ARG A 439 -1.25 -8.05 22.08
C ARG A 439 -1.58 -6.71 22.75
N LEU A 440 -1.11 -5.59 22.22
CA LEU A 440 -1.42 -4.26 22.73
C LEU A 440 -2.87 -3.86 22.44
N LYS A 441 -3.38 -4.14 21.24
CA LYS A 441 -4.80 -3.94 20.88
C LYS A 441 -5.72 -4.86 21.69
N LEU A 442 -5.35 -6.13 21.88
CA LEU A 442 -6.07 -7.06 22.76
C LEU A 442 -6.10 -6.58 24.22
N LYS A 443 -4.98 -6.11 24.78
CA LYS A 443 -4.95 -5.49 26.13
C LYS A 443 -5.76 -4.20 26.22
N GLY A 444 -5.74 -3.36 25.19
CA GLY A 444 -6.57 -2.15 25.13
C GLY A 444 -8.05 -2.47 25.05
N TYR A 445 -8.42 -3.53 24.31
CA TYR A 445 -9.79 -4.04 24.25
C TYR A 445 -10.24 -4.62 25.60
N GLU A 446 -9.39 -5.42 26.25
CA GLU A 446 -9.63 -5.99 27.59
C GLU A 446 -9.82 -4.87 28.64
N ALA A 447 -8.97 -3.84 28.62
CA ALA A 447 -9.10 -2.67 29.50
C ALA A 447 -10.37 -1.83 29.22
N TRP A 448 -10.87 -1.84 27.98
CA TRP A 448 -12.09 -1.12 27.58
C TRP A 448 -13.39 -1.91 27.85
N LYS A 449 -13.35 -3.24 27.77
CA LYS A 449 -14.55 -4.11 27.86
C LYS A 449 -14.63 -4.98 29.11
N GLY A 450 -13.54 -5.14 29.86
CA GLY A 450 -13.46 -6.02 31.03
C GLY A 450 -13.34 -7.51 30.72
N PHE A 451 -13.20 -7.89 29.44
CA PHE A 451 -13.00 -9.28 29.02
C PHE A 451 -12.20 -9.38 27.71
N LEU A 452 -11.50 -10.50 27.53
CA LEU A 452 -10.93 -10.85 26.23
C LEU A 452 -12.03 -11.44 25.32
N PRO A 453 -12.13 -11.00 24.07
CA PRO A 453 -13.19 -11.40 23.16
C PRO A 453 -13.01 -12.85 22.66
N PRO A 454 -14.10 -13.55 22.26
CA PRO A 454 -14.00 -14.85 21.61
C PRO A 454 -13.12 -14.75 20.36
N GLY A 455 -12.00 -15.48 20.33
CA GLY A 455 -11.03 -15.37 19.23
C GLY A 455 -11.63 -15.78 17.89
N ASN A 456 -11.24 -15.09 16.81
CA ASN A 456 -11.71 -15.40 15.44
C ASN A 456 -11.34 -16.84 15.05
N LYS A 457 -12.32 -17.74 15.11
CA LYS A 457 -12.20 -19.16 14.74
C LYS A 457 -12.26 -19.37 13.22
N CYS A 458 -11.38 -18.70 12.48
CA CYS A 458 -10.96 -19.22 11.17
C CYS A 458 -10.04 -20.42 11.44
N HIS A 459 -10.64 -21.60 11.62
CA HIS A 459 -9.91 -22.85 11.51
C HIS A 459 -9.55 -23.08 10.03
N HIS A 460 -8.29 -23.45 9.78
CA HIS A 460 -7.77 -23.82 8.47
C HIS A 460 -8.35 -25.17 8.00
#